data_AF-A0A4Q1C1M2-F1
#
_entry.id   AF-A0A4Q1C1M2-F1
#
_cell.length_a   1.000
_cell.length_b   1.000
_cell.length_c   1.000
_cell.angle_alpha   90.00
_cell.angle_beta   90.00
_cell.angle_gamma   90.00
#
_symmetry.space_group_name_H-M   'P 1'
#
loop_
_entity.id
_entity.type
_entity.pdbx_description
1 polymer ?
#
loop_
_entity_poly.entity_id
_entity_poly.type
_entity_poly.pdbx_seq_one_letter_code
_entity_poly.pdbx_strand_id
1 'polypeptide(L)' 'MDFETYLISKKIDELAFKTNDIDLYSTWLYEFNQLHEVSFTDQKRFQINRIRRKYPLNSTINS' A
#
# COMPACT_ATOMS: atom_id res chain seq x y z
N MET A 1 8.69 -0.63 10.30
CA MET A 1 7.24 -0.50 10.09
C MET A 1 6.82 -1.68 9.24
N ASP A 2 5.74 -2.37 9.58
CA ASP A 2 5.21 -3.46 8.75
C ASP A 2 4.49 -2.88 7.53
N PHE A 3 4.43 -3.66 6.44
CA PHE A 3 3.86 -3.19 5.17
C PHE A 3 2.39 -2.76 5.29
N GLU A 4 1.60 -3.45 6.11
CA GLU A 4 0.22 -3.06 6.44
C GLU A 4 0.17 -1.65 7.04
N THR A 5 0.94 -1.41 8.12
CA THR A 5 1.02 -0.10 8.77
C THR A 5 1.48 0.98 7.79
N TYR A 6 2.41 0.64 6.89
CA TYR A 6 2.84 1.53 5.82
C TYR A 6 1.69 1.89 4.88
N LEU A 7 0.92 0.92 4.37
CA LEU A 7 -0.22 1.17 3.49
C LEU A 7 -1.29 2.03 4.17
N ILE A 8 -1.59 1.76 5.45
CA ILE A 8 -2.49 2.58 6.27
C ILE A 8 -2.00 4.03 6.35
N SER A 9 -0.69 4.24 6.59
CA SER A 9 -0.10 5.59 6.60
C SER A 9 -0.25 6.32 5.27
N LYS A 10 -0.31 5.58 4.15
CA LYS A 10 -0.55 6.10 2.80
C LYS A 10 -2.03 6.20 2.44
N LYS A 11 -2.95 5.91 3.37
CA LYS A 11 -4.40 5.87 3.15
C LYS A 11 -4.79 4.86 2.06
N ILE A 12 -4.14 3.70 2.04
CA ILE A 12 -4.43 2.59 1.15
C ILE A 12 -5.09 1.47 1.97
N ASP A 13 -6.20 0.93 1.47
CA ASP A 13 -6.83 -0.26 2.03
C ASP A 13 -6.05 -1.51 1.61
N GLU A 14 -5.42 -2.16 2.59
CA GLU A 14 -4.62 -3.35 2.37
C GLU A 14 -5.46 -4.51 1.83
N LEU A 15 -6.64 -4.75 2.41
CA LEU A 15 -7.48 -5.88 2.05
C LEU A 15 -7.97 -5.72 0.61
N ALA A 16 -8.46 -4.54 0.26
CA ALA A 16 -8.88 -4.24 -1.10
C ALA A 16 -7.72 -4.35 -2.09
N PHE A 17 -6.52 -3.88 -1.71
CA PHE A 17 -5.32 -3.99 -2.56
C PHE A 17 -4.91 -5.45 -2.77
N LYS A 18 -4.81 -6.23 -1.70
CA LYS A 18 -4.42 -7.65 -1.74
C LYS A 18 -5.43 -8.52 -2.49
N THR A 19 -6.73 -8.26 -2.34
CA THR A 19 -7.78 -9.05 -3.01
C THR A 19 -7.87 -8.76 -4.50
N ASN A 20 -7.72 -7.50 -4.92
CA ASN A 20 -7.94 -7.11 -6.32
C ASN A 20 -6.65 -7.12 -7.16
N ASP A 21 -5.47 -6.90 -6.57
CA ASP A 21 -4.18 -6.90 -7.28
C ASP A 21 -3.11 -7.70 -6.48
N ILE A 22 -3.36 -8.99 -6.24
CA ILE A 22 -2.50 -9.84 -5.39
C ILE A 22 -1.04 -9.94 -5.87
N ASP A 23 -0.81 -9.96 -7.19
CA ASP A 23 0.54 -10.03 -7.76
C ASP A 23 1.34 -8.76 -7.50
N LEU A 24 0.68 -7.59 -7.64
CA LEU A 24 1.30 -6.31 -7.36
C LEU A 24 1.54 -6.13 -5.87
N TYR A 25 0.57 -6.53 -5.03
CA TYR A 25 0.72 -6.53 -3.58
C TYR A 25 1.91 -7.38 -3.13
N SER A 26 2.04 -8.61 -3.65
CA SER A 26 3.14 -9.52 -3.31
C SER A 26 4.50 -8.97 -3.76
N THR A 27 4.54 -8.35 -4.95
CA THR A 27 5.75 -7.68 -5.45
C THR A 27 6.15 -6.52 -4.55
N TRP A 28 5.20 -5.68 -4.18
CA TRP A 28 5.46 -4.54 -3.29
C TRP A 28 5.88 -4.98 -1.91
N LEU A 29 5.25 -6.02 -1.34
CA LEU A 29 5.64 -6.58 -0.06
C LEU A 29 7.08 -7.10 -0.10
N TYR A 30 7.45 -7.80 -1.17
CA TYR A 30 8.82 -8.26 -1.37
C TYR A 30 9.81 -7.09 -1.49
N GLU A 31 9.52 -6.09 -2.32
CA GLU A 31 10.38 -4.90 -2.49
C GLU A 31 10.48 -4.07 -1.20
N PHE A 32 9.38 -3.94 -0.46
CA PHE A 32 9.31 -3.20 0.79
C PHE A 32 10.14 -3.88 1.89
N ASN A 33 10.19 -5.21 1.91
CA ASN A 33 11.04 -5.94 2.85
C ASN A 33 12.55 -5.79 2.58
N GLN A 34 12.92 -5.39 1.36
CA GLN A 34 14.33 -5.22 0.95
C GLN A 34 14.80 -3.76 1.09
N LEU A 35 13.89 -2.79 1.24
CA LEU A 35 14.19 -1.36 1.21
C LEU A 35 13.64 -0.66 2.45
N HIS A 36 14.29 0.42 2.88
CA HIS A 36 13.66 1.34 3.84
C HIS A 36 12.42 2.01 3.24
N GLU A 37 11.41 2.25 4.08
CA GLU A 37 10.11 2.84 3.72
C GLU A 37 10.21 4.16 2.92
N VAL A 38 11.21 4.97 3.23
CA VAL A 38 11.46 6.26 2.56
C VAL A 38 11.91 6.01 1.12
N SER A 39 12.91 5.16 0.93
CA SER A 39 13.42 4.78 -0.38
C SER A 39 12.34 4.13 -1.24
N PHE A 40 11.54 3.22 -0.66
CA PHE A 40 10.40 2.61 -1.36
C PHE A 40 9.38 3.66 -1.79
N THR A 41 9.02 4.58 -0.89
CA THR A 41 8.04 5.64 -1.18
C THR A 41 8.49 6.55 -2.31
N ASP A 42 9.77 6.93 -2.34
CA ASP A 42 10.29 7.83 -3.37
C ASP A 42 10.34 7.16 -4.74
N GLN A 43 10.75 5.89 -4.80
CA GLN A 43 10.78 5.13 -6.06
C GLN A 43 9.37 4.86 -6.61
N LYS A 44 8.39 4.61 -5.73
CA LYS A 44 7.03 4.19 -6.11
C LYS A 44 6.00 5.30 -5.96
N ARG A 45 6.39 6.56 -5.74
CA ARG A 45 5.50 7.70 -5.45
C ARG A 45 4.29 7.81 -6.38
N PHE A 46 4.51 7.66 -7.69
CA PHE A 46 3.44 7.71 -8.68
C PHE A 46 2.49 6.51 -8.58
N GLN A 47 3.03 5.32 -8.36
CA GLN A 47 2.25 4.10 -8.21
C GLN A 47 1.44 4.11 -6.91
N ILE A 48 2.03 4.55 -5.80
CA ILE A 48 1.35 4.75 -4.51
C ILE A 48 0.16 5.69 -4.67
N ASN A 49 0.33 6.80 -5.39
CA ASN A 49 -0.79 7.71 -5.68
C ASN A 49 -1.90 7.06 -6.51
N ARG A 50 -1.55 6.20 -7.47
CA ARG A 50 -2.51 5.45 -8.27
C ARG A 50 -3.26 4.41 -7.43
N ILE A 51 -2.54 3.62 -6.63
CA ILE A 51 -3.11 2.61 -5.73
C ILE A 51 -4.00 3.25 -4.67
N ARG A 52 -3.59 4.38 -4.08
CA ARG A 52 -4.43 5.15 -3.13
C ARG A 52 -5.75 5.63 -3.72
N ARG A 53 -5.79 5.97 -5.02
CA ARG A 53 -7.04 6.33 -5.69
C ARG A 53 -7.90 5.11 -6.05
N LYS A 54 -7.27 3.96 -6.27
CA LYS A 54 -7.93 2.69 -6.63
C LYS A 54 -8.51 1.99 -5.39
N TYR A 55 -7.76 1.98 -4.30
CA TYR A 55 -8.08 1.35 -3.01
C TYR A 55 -7.88 2.35 -1.88
N PRO A 56 -8.68 3.43 -1.82
CA PRO A 56 -8.62 4.35 -0.70
C PRO A 56 -8.97 3.62 0.59
N LEU A 57 -8.21 3.87 1.66
CA LEU A 57 -8.59 3.46 3.01
C LEU A 57 -9.84 4.25 3.40
N ASN A 58 -11.01 3.72 3.07
CA ASN A 58 -12.27 4.31 3.45
C ASN A 58 -12.41 4.16 4.95
N SER A 59 -12.46 5.29 5.66
CA SER A 59 -12.64 5.32 7.11
C SER A 59 -14.04 4.86 7.57
N THR A 60 -14.80 4.18 6.71
CA THR A 60 -16.14 3.64 6.97
C THR A 60 -16.05 2.27 7.64
N ILE A 61 -15.31 2.18 8.74
CA ILE A 61 -15.53 1.17 9.76
C ILE A 61 -15.70 1.95 11.05
N ASN A 62 -16.95 2.31 11.34
CA ASN A 62 -17.54 2.56 12.65
C ASN A 62 -18.99 3.03 12.39
N SER A 63 -19.90 2.07 12.29
CA SER A 63 -21.35 2.26 12.40
C SER A 63 -21.86 1.27 13.43
#